data_AF-A0A444W4X0-F1
#
_entry.id   AF-A0A444W4X0-F1
#
_cell.length_a   1.000
_cell.length_b   1.000
_cell.length_c   1.000
_cell.angle_alpha   90.00
_cell.angle_beta   90.00
_cell.angle_gamma   90.00
#
_symmetry.space_group_name_H-M   'P 1'
#
loop_
_entity.id
_entity.type
_entity.pdbx_description
1 polymer ?
#
loop_
_entity_poly.entity_id
_entity_poly.type
_entity_poly.pdbx_seq_one_letter_code
_entity_poly.pdbx_strand_id
1 'polypeptide(L)'
;MFDLQDLENEDNFINNGRRNTLSISMWFLALEAFVNALCKVTGIIKNHKNIDEIIRKEISGRISFLIEELGYDSMKIKKTGIYGRVNEFRMFRNEIFHDRNSGEKIVFKKTLFSSTPNRSNQVDVFQSLQIFMEVASLFRHSIPGLDLMPNIALGNQSVLKFEKLDTVYSRFLAPFFLRVLIKRNLTTKLKLELTLYQLSSSTIFKIGEIVPIQKILQDQEYKIEKLKKTNLGEELYNLILESNESTIGMNFLTEEFSKLSK
;
A
#
# COMPACT_ATOMS: atom_id res chain seq x y z
N MET A 1 -32.30 2.94 -25.68
CA MET A 1 -31.67 2.32 -24.50
C MET A 1 -30.33 1.77 -24.98
N PHE A 2 -29.32 2.64 -25.07
CA PHE A 2 -28.06 2.42 -25.81
C PHE A 2 -26.84 2.16 -24.89
N ASP A 3 -27.06 2.00 -23.57
CA ASP A 3 -25.98 1.98 -22.56
C ASP A 3 -25.16 0.67 -22.51
N LEU A 4 -25.69 -0.44 -23.00
CA LEU A 4 -25.02 -1.76 -22.94
C LEU A 4 -24.14 -2.03 -24.16
N GLN A 5 -24.56 -1.57 -25.34
CA GLN A 5 -23.86 -1.83 -26.59
C GLN A 5 -22.56 -1.01 -26.69
N ASP A 6 -22.50 0.18 -26.09
CA ASP A 6 -21.27 0.98 -25.95
C ASP A 6 -20.32 0.43 -24.88
N LEU A 7 -20.83 -0.35 -23.92
CA LEU A 7 -20.04 -1.12 -22.96
C LEU A 7 -19.43 -2.39 -23.61
N GLU A 8 -20.15 -3.02 -24.54
CA GLU A 8 -19.75 -4.22 -25.29
C GLU A 8 -18.73 -3.95 -26.41
N ASN A 9 -18.65 -2.72 -26.94
CA ASN A 9 -17.71 -2.34 -28.01
C ASN A 9 -16.36 -1.79 -27.52
N GLU A 10 -16.12 -1.69 -26.20
CA GLU A 10 -14.77 -1.50 -25.65
C GLU A 10 -14.03 -2.85 -25.67
N ASP A 11 -13.36 -3.11 -26.80
CA ASP A 11 -12.74 -4.39 -27.18
C ASP A 11 -11.51 -4.81 -26.33
N ASN A 12 -11.36 -4.31 -25.10
CA ASN A 12 -10.37 -4.80 -24.15
C ASN A 12 -10.75 -4.44 -22.71
N PHE A 13 -11.33 -5.43 -22.02
CA PHE A 13 -11.44 -5.55 -20.55
C PHE A 13 -12.49 -4.67 -19.86
N ILE A 14 -13.76 -5.08 -19.96
CA ILE A 14 -14.69 -4.84 -18.86
C ILE A 14 -14.15 -5.56 -17.63
N ASN A 15 -13.90 -4.77 -16.58
CA ASN A 15 -13.31 -5.15 -15.31
C ASN A 15 -14.26 -6.09 -14.53
N ASN A 16 -14.36 -7.35 -14.96
CA ASN A 16 -15.01 -8.40 -14.19
C ASN A 16 -14.27 -8.52 -12.85
N GLY A 17 -14.99 -8.71 -11.74
CA GLY A 17 -14.45 -8.64 -10.37
C GLY A 17 -13.19 -9.47 -10.06
N ARG A 18 -12.74 -10.34 -10.99
CA ARG A 18 -11.46 -11.05 -10.98
C ARG A 18 -10.22 -10.17 -10.83
N ARG A 19 -10.22 -8.95 -11.40
CA ARG A 19 -9.09 -8.02 -11.21
C ARG A 19 -9.13 -7.30 -9.87
N ASN A 20 -10.32 -7.07 -9.33
CA ASN A 20 -10.49 -6.48 -8.00
C ASN A 20 -10.03 -7.47 -6.93
N THR A 21 -10.48 -8.72 -7.00
CA THR A 21 -10.05 -9.78 -6.07
C THR A 21 -8.53 -9.96 -6.09
N LEU A 22 -7.91 -9.98 -7.27
CA LEU A 22 -6.45 -10.04 -7.40
C LEU A 22 -5.77 -8.81 -6.76
N SER A 23 -6.25 -7.60 -7.08
CA SER A 23 -5.66 -6.35 -6.55
C SER A 23 -5.76 -6.29 -5.02
N ILE A 24 -6.91 -6.64 -4.46
CA ILE A 24 -7.17 -6.73 -3.01
C ILE A 24 -6.20 -7.73 -2.37
N SER A 25 -6.00 -8.87 -3.01
CA SER A 25 -5.09 -9.91 -2.56
C SER A 25 -3.62 -9.46 -2.61
N MET A 26 -3.23 -8.74 -3.65
CA MET A 26 -1.89 -8.16 -3.76
C MET A 26 -1.64 -7.10 -2.68
N TRP A 27 -2.63 -6.29 -2.34
CA TRP A 27 -2.53 -5.36 -1.21
C TRP A 27 -2.39 -6.09 0.14
N PHE A 28 -3.10 -7.20 0.32
CA PHE A 28 -2.95 -8.00 1.52
C PHE A 28 -1.56 -8.65 1.58
N LEU A 29 -1.06 -9.17 0.46
CA LEU A 29 0.28 -9.75 0.38
C LEU A 29 1.36 -8.70 0.66
N ALA A 30 1.21 -7.49 0.11
CA ALA A 30 2.11 -6.37 0.39
C ALA A 30 2.11 -5.99 1.88
N LEU A 31 0.93 -5.96 2.52
CA LEU A 31 0.79 -5.76 3.95
C LEU A 31 1.54 -6.83 4.75
N GLU A 32 1.35 -8.11 4.40
CA GLU A 32 2.03 -9.22 5.07
C GLU A 32 3.54 -9.16 4.89
N ALA A 33 4.02 -8.87 3.68
CA ALA A 33 5.44 -8.76 3.36
C ALA A 33 6.09 -7.60 4.12
N PHE A 34 5.44 -6.42 4.15
CA PHE A 34 5.91 -5.25 4.87
C PHE A 34 6.05 -5.53 6.37
N VAL A 35 5.00 -6.06 7.01
CA VAL A 35 5.02 -6.37 8.44
C VAL A 35 6.05 -7.47 8.74
N ASN A 36 6.15 -8.51 7.91
CA ASN A 36 7.13 -9.58 8.10
C ASN A 36 8.58 -9.08 8.01
N ALA A 37 8.86 -8.18 7.07
CA ALA A 37 10.19 -7.58 6.93
C ALA A 37 10.56 -6.81 8.20
N LEU A 38 9.63 -6.01 8.74
CA LEU A 38 9.85 -5.30 10.00
C LEU A 38 10.00 -6.24 11.19
N CYS A 39 9.22 -7.33 11.26
CA CYS A 39 9.38 -8.32 12.33
C CYS A 39 10.78 -8.93 12.28
N LYS A 40 11.26 -9.31 11.09
CA LYS A 40 12.60 -9.88 10.91
C LYS A 40 13.69 -8.92 11.35
N VAL A 41 13.64 -7.67 10.87
CA VAL A 41 14.61 -6.64 11.22
C VAL A 41 14.61 -6.40 12.74
N THR A 42 13.44 -6.24 13.34
CA THR A 42 13.30 -6.04 14.79
C THR A 42 13.80 -7.24 15.58
N GLY A 43 13.48 -8.46 15.14
CA GLY A 43 13.92 -9.70 15.76
C GLY A 43 15.43 -9.88 15.73
N ILE A 44 16.10 -9.49 14.63
CA ILE A 44 17.56 -9.49 14.52
C ILE A 44 18.15 -8.52 15.54
N ILE A 45 17.68 -7.28 15.58
CA ILE A 45 18.19 -6.25 16.51
C ILE A 45 18.00 -6.64 17.98
N LYS A 46 16.88 -7.28 18.31
CA LYS A 46 16.55 -7.70 19.68
C LYS A 46 17.12 -9.08 20.03
N ASN A 47 17.89 -9.71 19.14
CA ASN A 47 18.44 -11.07 19.30
C ASN A 47 17.36 -12.13 19.63
N HIS A 48 16.20 -12.02 18.99
CA HIS A 48 15.06 -12.89 19.21
C HIS A 48 15.29 -14.28 18.58
N LYS A 49 15.39 -15.34 19.39
CA LYS A 49 15.73 -16.69 18.92
C LYS A 49 14.64 -17.38 18.08
N ASN A 50 13.38 -16.98 18.23
CA ASN A 50 12.21 -17.63 17.63
C ASN A 50 11.46 -16.72 16.63
N ILE A 51 12.18 -16.00 15.78
CA ILE A 51 11.54 -15.10 14.81
C ILE A 51 10.59 -15.83 13.84
N ASP A 52 10.89 -17.08 13.52
CA ASP A 52 10.06 -17.91 12.65
C ASP A 52 8.69 -18.22 13.27
N GLU A 53 8.61 -18.37 14.59
CA GLU A 53 7.33 -18.54 15.30
C GLU A 53 6.48 -17.27 15.21
N ILE A 54 7.12 -16.10 15.28
CA ILE A 54 6.44 -14.80 15.18
C ILE A 54 5.88 -14.59 13.77
N ILE A 55 6.65 -14.92 12.72
CA ILE A 55 6.20 -14.73 11.32
C ILE A 55 5.02 -15.65 10.98
N ARG A 56 4.92 -16.82 11.63
CA ARG A 56 3.77 -17.74 11.48
C ARG A 56 2.50 -17.25 12.16
N LYS A 57 2.56 -16.24 13.04
CA LYS A 57 1.37 -15.66 13.65
C LYS A 57 0.51 -14.95 12.61
N GLU A 58 -0.77 -14.82 12.92
CA GLU A 58 -1.66 -13.96 12.15
C GLU A 58 -1.14 -12.52 12.11
N ILE A 59 -1.51 -11.76 11.08
CA ILE A 59 -1.01 -10.40 10.85
C ILE A 59 -1.19 -9.48 12.08
N SER A 60 -2.29 -9.61 12.82
CA SER A 60 -2.54 -8.85 14.05
C SER A 60 -1.63 -9.25 15.21
N GLY A 61 -1.20 -10.51 15.26
CA GLY A 61 -0.19 -10.98 16.20
C GLY A 61 1.21 -10.44 15.86
N ARG A 62 1.54 -10.34 14.57
CA ARG A 62 2.78 -9.73 14.08
C ARG A 62 2.84 -8.22 14.34
N ILE A 63 1.73 -7.51 14.12
CA ILE A 63 1.60 -6.08 14.45
C ILE A 63 1.74 -5.86 15.96
N SER A 64 1.08 -6.69 16.79
CA SER A 64 1.22 -6.63 18.25
C SER A 64 2.68 -6.81 18.70
N PHE A 65 3.38 -7.79 18.11
CA PHE A 65 4.81 -8.02 18.36
C PHE A 65 5.65 -6.77 18.04
N LEU A 66 5.45 -6.17 16.86
CA LEU A 66 6.18 -4.95 16.49
C LEU A 66 5.95 -3.82 17.49
N ILE A 67 4.71 -3.64 17.92
CA ILE A 67 4.35 -2.56 18.85
C ILE A 67 5.03 -2.73 20.20
N GLU A 68 5.06 -3.96 20.72
CA GLU A 68 5.73 -4.30 21.96
C GLU A 68 7.25 -4.12 21.85
N GLU A 69 7.88 -4.74 20.85
CA GLU A 69 9.33 -4.76 20.71
C GLU A 69 9.94 -3.39 20.36
N LEU A 70 9.20 -2.58 19.61
CA LEU A 70 9.60 -1.21 19.27
C LEU A 70 9.35 -0.22 20.42
N GLY A 71 8.74 -0.68 21.53
CA GLY A 71 8.52 0.13 22.74
C GLY A 71 7.34 1.11 22.64
N TYR A 72 6.34 0.81 21.82
CA TYR A 72 5.18 1.67 21.62
C TYR A 72 4.02 1.36 22.58
N ASP A 73 3.24 2.38 22.89
CA ASP A 73 2.03 2.24 23.72
C ASP A 73 0.92 1.51 22.94
N SER A 74 0.71 0.24 23.29
CA SER A 74 -0.32 -0.61 22.69
C SER A 74 -1.75 -0.06 22.85
N MET A 75 -2.05 0.68 23.93
CA MET A 75 -3.37 1.27 24.14
C MET A 75 -3.64 2.41 23.16
N LYS A 76 -2.64 3.29 22.92
CA LYS A 76 -2.77 4.36 21.92
C LYS A 76 -3.07 3.79 20.54
N ILE A 77 -2.41 2.70 20.16
CA ILE A 77 -2.59 2.10 18.84
C ILE A 77 -3.93 1.37 18.74
N LYS A 78 -4.38 0.67 19.79
CA LYS A 78 -5.72 0.06 19.82
C LYS A 78 -6.83 1.08 19.57
N LYS A 79 -6.69 2.32 20.08
CA LYS A 79 -7.65 3.41 19.87
C LYS A 79 -7.78 3.87 18.41
N THR A 80 -6.77 3.64 17.56
CA THR A 80 -6.85 3.96 16.12
C THR A 80 -7.83 3.07 15.34
N GLY A 81 -8.22 1.92 15.92
CA GLY A 81 -9.08 0.93 15.27
C GLY A 81 -8.40 0.11 14.18
N ILE A 82 -7.09 0.28 13.95
CA ILE A 82 -6.36 -0.39 12.86
C ILE A 82 -6.45 -1.91 12.92
N TYR A 83 -6.35 -2.50 14.11
CA TYR A 83 -6.50 -3.95 14.31
C TYR A 83 -7.84 -4.49 13.80
N GLY A 84 -8.92 -3.74 14.03
CA GLY A 84 -10.25 -4.12 13.56
C GLY A 84 -10.32 -4.14 12.04
N ARG A 85 -9.77 -3.11 11.39
CA ARG A 85 -9.74 -3.00 9.93
C ARG A 85 -8.84 -4.05 9.29
N VAL A 86 -7.66 -4.32 9.85
CA VAL A 86 -6.74 -5.37 9.38
C VAL A 86 -7.36 -6.77 9.53
N ASN A 87 -8.04 -7.05 10.64
CA ASN A 87 -8.75 -8.32 10.84
C ASN A 87 -9.90 -8.48 9.82
N GLU A 88 -10.69 -7.44 9.60
CA GLU A 88 -11.75 -7.45 8.59
C GLU A 88 -11.19 -7.59 7.17
N PHE A 89 -10.04 -7.00 6.87
CA PHE A 89 -9.35 -7.20 5.59
C PHE A 89 -8.86 -8.65 5.42
N ARG A 90 -8.28 -9.25 6.47
CA ARG A 90 -7.93 -10.67 6.45
C ARG A 90 -9.14 -11.57 6.21
N MET A 91 -10.24 -11.30 6.92
CA MET A 91 -11.49 -12.02 6.74
C MET A 91 -11.97 -11.90 5.29
N PHE A 92 -12.06 -10.68 4.77
CA PHE A 92 -12.47 -10.44 3.38
C PHE A 92 -11.59 -11.17 2.37
N ARG A 93 -10.26 -11.14 2.53
CA ARG A 93 -9.31 -11.86 1.68
C ARG A 93 -9.52 -13.37 1.75
N ASN A 94 -9.68 -13.94 2.94
CA ASN A 94 -9.88 -15.38 3.09
C ASN A 94 -11.13 -15.87 2.37
N GLU A 95 -12.19 -15.07 2.39
CA GLU A 95 -13.46 -15.37 1.75
C GLU A 95 -13.38 -15.32 0.23
N ILE A 96 -12.59 -14.39 -0.33
CA ILE A 96 -12.27 -14.36 -1.77
C ILE A 96 -11.63 -15.67 -2.25
N PHE A 97 -10.76 -16.28 -1.44
CA PHE A 97 -9.95 -17.43 -1.87
C PHE A 97 -10.53 -18.79 -1.53
N HIS A 98 -11.27 -18.88 -0.43
CA HIS A 98 -11.71 -20.18 0.08
C HIS A 98 -13.17 -20.50 -0.24
N ASP A 99 -13.91 -19.57 -0.84
CA ASP A 99 -15.33 -19.71 -1.25
C ASP A 99 -16.22 -20.40 -0.18
N ARG A 100 -15.87 -20.21 1.09
CA ARG A 100 -16.46 -20.96 2.23
C ARG A 100 -17.92 -20.58 2.43
N ASN A 101 -18.27 -19.37 2.01
CA ASN A 101 -19.56 -18.74 2.19
C ASN A 101 -20.18 -18.33 0.84
N SER A 102 -20.12 -19.19 -0.18
CA SER A 102 -20.78 -18.96 -1.47
C SER A 102 -22.27 -18.63 -1.25
N GLY A 103 -22.61 -17.34 -1.19
CA GLY A 103 -23.97 -16.83 -1.04
C GLY A 103 -24.29 -16.18 0.31
N GLU A 104 -23.52 -16.40 1.37
CA GLU A 104 -23.80 -15.79 2.68
C GLU A 104 -23.25 -14.36 2.76
N LYS A 105 -24.03 -13.44 3.35
CA LYS A 105 -23.63 -12.06 3.55
C LYS A 105 -22.77 -11.95 4.81
N ILE A 106 -21.58 -11.41 4.65
CA ILE A 106 -20.66 -11.11 5.74
C ILE A 106 -20.86 -9.66 6.16
N VAL A 107 -20.90 -9.41 7.47
CA VAL A 107 -21.08 -8.08 8.03
C VAL A 107 -19.73 -7.53 8.51
N PHE A 108 -19.27 -6.48 7.86
CA PHE A 108 -18.10 -5.70 8.25
C PHE A 108 -18.54 -4.49 9.09
N LYS A 109 -17.95 -4.31 10.28
CA LYS A 109 -18.30 -3.24 11.22
C LYS A 109 -17.25 -2.13 11.27
N LYS A 110 -16.03 -2.40 10.83
CA LYS A 110 -14.88 -1.49 10.88
C LYS A 110 -14.48 -1.01 9.49
N THR A 111 -14.87 -1.72 8.45
CA THR A 111 -14.66 -1.38 7.05
C THR A 111 -16.00 -1.30 6.30
N LEU A 112 -15.92 -0.94 5.02
CA LEU A 112 -17.04 -0.83 4.10
C LEU A 112 -16.93 -1.89 3.01
N PHE A 113 -16.24 -3.00 3.31
CA PHE A 113 -16.05 -4.07 2.36
C PHE A 113 -17.41 -4.63 1.93
N SER A 114 -17.49 -5.03 0.66
CA SER A 114 -18.67 -5.66 0.09
C SER A 114 -19.08 -6.87 0.95
N SER A 115 -20.36 -6.95 1.33
CA SER A 115 -20.87 -8.07 2.14
C SER A 115 -20.75 -9.42 1.45
N THR A 116 -20.54 -9.43 0.14
CA THR A 116 -20.30 -10.62 -0.67
C THR A 116 -18.92 -10.47 -1.34
N PRO A 117 -17.85 -11.04 -0.75
CA PRO A 117 -16.47 -10.80 -1.20
C PRO A 117 -16.18 -11.19 -2.66
N ASN A 118 -16.86 -12.22 -3.18
CA ASN A 118 -16.79 -12.62 -4.59
C ASN A 118 -17.36 -11.57 -5.55
N ARG A 119 -18.11 -10.59 -5.03
CA ARG A 119 -18.64 -9.42 -5.77
C ARG A 119 -17.88 -8.14 -5.46
N SER A 120 -16.61 -8.27 -5.08
CA SER A 120 -15.75 -7.12 -4.79
C SER A 120 -15.63 -6.16 -5.98
N ASN A 121 -15.58 -4.88 -5.66
CA ASN A 121 -15.57 -3.77 -6.62
C ASN A 121 -14.36 -2.85 -6.36
N GLN A 122 -14.26 -1.76 -7.14
CA GLN A 122 -13.13 -0.82 -7.04
C GLN A 122 -13.06 -0.11 -5.68
N VAL A 123 -14.19 0.10 -4.99
CA VAL A 123 -14.23 0.67 -3.63
C VAL A 123 -13.52 -0.28 -2.65
N ASP A 124 -13.70 -1.59 -2.79
CA ASP A 124 -13.00 -2.58 -1.97
C ASP A 124 -11.49 -2.53 -2.20
N VAL A 125 -11.05 -2.37 -3.46
CA VAL A 125 -9.62 -2.19 -3.80
C VAL A 125 -9.05 -0.95 -3.11
N PHE A 126 -9.76 0.18 -3.18
CA PHE A 126 -9.33 1.42 -2.53
C PHE A 126 -9.30 1.28 -1.02
N GLN A 127 -10.28 0.60 -0.41
CA GLN A 127 -10.27 0.35 1.03
C GLN A 127 -9.11 -0.55 1.46
N SER A 128 -8.79 -1.60 0.70
CA SER A 128 -7.61 -2.42 0.93
C SER A 128 -6.31 -1.62 0.88
N LEU A 129 -6.17 -0.74 -0.12
CA LEU A 129 -5.04 0.20 -0.23
C LEU A 129 -4.97 1.17 0.96
N GLN A 130 -6.10 1.73 1.40
CA GLN A 130 -6.15 2.60 2.57
C GLN A 130 -5.66 1.87 3.84
N ILE A 131 -6.14 0.65 4.10
CA ILE A 131 -5.71 -0.14 5.26
C ILE A 131 -4.21 -0.44 5.19
N PHE A 132 -3.68 -0.77 4.01
CA PHE A 132 -2.25 -0.95 3.83
C PHE A 132 -1.46 0.32 4.17
N MET A 133 -1.85 1.49 3.63
CA MET A 133 -1.18 2.76 3.90
C MET A 133 -1.30 3.17 5.38
N GLU A 134 -2.40 2.86 6.06
CA GLU A 134 -2.52 3.09 7.50
C GLU A 134 -1.48 2.29 8.29
N VAL A 135 -1.27 1.01 7.97
CA VAL A 135 -0.24 0.19 8.63
C VAL A 135 1.17 0.64 8.24
N ALA A 136 1.41 0.95 6.96
CA ALA A 136 2.70 1.46 6.50
C ALA A 136 3.04 2.81 7.18
N SER A 137 2.04 3.70 7.31
CA SER A 137 2.18 4.97 8.02
C SER A 137 2.47 4.77 9.51
N LEU A 138 1.79 3.82 10.15
CA LEU A 138 1.99 3.53 11.57
C LEU A 138 3.47 3.28 11.88
N PHE A 139 4.16 2.53 11.00
CA PHE A 139 5.57 2.19 11.16
C PHE A 139 6.52 3.02 10.30
N ARG A 140 6.05 4.08 9.62
CA ARG A 140 6.79 4.83 8.58
C ARG A 140 8.20 5.22 9.00
N HIS A 141 8.33 5.72 10.23
CA HIS A 141 9.59 6.21 10.79
C HIS A 141 10.09 5.37 11.95
N SER A 142 9.59 4.13 12.09
CA SER A 142 9.98 3.22 13.17
C SER A 142 11.49 3.01 13.25
N ILE A 143 12.18 3.04 12.10
CA ILE A 143 13.64 3.10 12.01
C ILE A 143 14.06 4.57 11.81
N PRO A 144 14.85 5.16 12.74
CA PRO A 144 15.35 6.53 12.63
C PRO A 144 16.08 6.78 11.32
N GLY A 145 15.78 7.90 10.67
CA GLY A 145 16.43 8.29 9.42
C GLY A 145 15.98 7.49 8.20
N LEU A 146 14.95 6.64 8.31
CA LEU A 146 14.32 5.97 7.16
C LEU A 146 12.85 6.36 7.03
N ASP A 147 12.40 6.55 5.79
CA ASP A 147 10.99 6.64 5.44
C ASP A 147 10.56 5.34 4.75
N LEU A 148 9.88 4.50 5.53
CA LEU A 148 9.44 3.16 5.15
C LEU A 148 8.13 3.14 4.36
N MET A 149 7.49 4.30 4.11
CA MET A 149 6.35 4.34 3.20
C MET A 149 6.82 3.85 1.81
N PRO A 150 6.12 2.88 1.19
CA PRO A 150 6.54 2.31 -0.08
C PRO A 150 6.71 3.37 -1.17
N ASN A 151 7.76 3.22 -1.96
CA ASN A 151 7.98 4.01 -3.16
C ASN A 151 7.28 3.33 -4.35
N ILE A 152 6.59 4.13 -5.15
CA ILE A 152 5.94 3.73 -6.39
C ILE A 152 6.73 4.31 -7.55
N ALA A 153 7.17 3.42 -8.45
CA ALA A 153 7.79 3.81 -9.69
C ALA A 153 6.75 4.46 -10.62
N LEU A 154 7.01 5.69 -11.03
CA LEU A 154 6.19 6.47 -11.96
C LEU A 154 7.09 6.93 -13.09
N GLY A 155 6.70 6.67 -14.33
CA GLY A 155 7.55 7.07 -15.43
C GLY A 155 6.89 6.96 -16.78
N ASN A 156 7.58 7.55 -17.75
CA ASN A 156 7.28 7.48 -19.16
C ASN A 156 8.57 7.11 -19.92
N GLN A 157 8.59 7.30 -21.24
CA GLN A 157 9.74 6.99 -22.07
C GLN A 157 10.99 7.85 -21.79
N SER A 158 10.84 9.01 -21.13
CA SER A 158 11.92 9.97 -20.89
C SER A 158 12.26 10.18 -19.41
N VAL A 159 11.38 9.78 -18.48
CA VAL A 159 11.51 10.07 -17.05
C VAL A 159 11.04 8.88 -16.24
N LEU A 160 11.82 8.46 -15.24
CA LEU A 160 11.38 7.58 -14.15
C LEU A 160 11.65 8.26 -12.81
N LYS A 161 10.60 8.33 -11.99
CA LYS A 161 10.59 8.87 -10.63
C LYS A 161 10.06 7.82 -9.66
N PHE A 162 10.41 7.98 -8.40
CA PHE A 162 9.90 7.14 -7.32
C PHE A 162 9.25 8.05 -6.29
N GLU A 163 7.94 7.91 -6.10
CA GLU A 163 7.17 8.72 -5.16
C GLU A 163 6.56 7.87 -4.06
N LYS A 164 6.39 8.46 -2.87
CA LYS A 164 5.74 7.77 -1.75
C LYS A 164 4.28 7.44 -2.09
N LEU A 165 3.84 6.23 -1.72
CA LEU A 165 2.51 5.72 -2.07
C LEU A 165 1.38 6.63 -1.58
N ASP A 166 1.51 7.24 -0.40
CA ASP A 166 0.54 8.22 0.13
C ASP A 166 0.45 9.49 -0.72
N THR A 167 1.59 9.94 -1.26
CA THR A 167 1.68 11.06 -2.20
C THR A 167 1.03 10.70 -3.54
N VAL A 168 1.34 9.53 -4.09
CA VAL A 168 0.69 9.02 -5.32
C VAL A 168 -0.83 8.84 -5.11
N TYR A 169 -1.23 8.37 -3.93
CA TYR A 169 -2.63 8.17 -3.61
C TYR A 169 -3.41 9.48 -3.58
N SER A 170 -2.91 10.46 -2.82
CA SER A 170 -3.58 11.75 -2.62
C SER A 170 -3.59 12.61 -3.88
N ARG A 171 -2.51 12.59 -4.68
CA ARG A 171 -2.38 13.44 -5.88
C ARG A 171 -2.95 12.81 -7.15
N PHE A 172 -3.01 11.48 -7.24
CA PHE A 172 -3.43 10.79 -8.44
C PHE A 172 -4.54 9.77 -8.21
N LEU A 173 -4.31 8.71 -7.41
CA LEU A 173 -5.25 7.58 -7.37
C LEU A 173 -6.65 7.99 -6.88
N ALA A 174 -6.74 8.70 -5.74
CA ALA A 174 -8.02 9.14 -5.19
C ALA A 174 -8.72 10.18 -6.08
N PRO A 175 -8.06 11.26 -6.57
CA PRO A 175 -8.68 12.19 -7.51
C PRO A 175 -9.12 11.53 -8.81
N PHE A 176 -8.31 10.63 -9.36
CA PHE A 176 -8.66 9.88 -10.58
C PHE A 176 -9.92 9.03 -10.36
N PHE A 177 -9.98 8.29 -9.25
CA PHE A 177 -11.14 7.48 -8.92
C PHE A 177 -12.41 8.33 -8.74
N LEU A 178 -12.31 9.49 -8.09
CA LEU A 178 -13.41 10.45 -7.99
C LEU A 178 -13.88 10.94 -9.36
N ARG A 179 -12.95 11.30 -10.27
CA ARG A 179 -13.30 11.71 -11.64
C ARG A 179 -14.04 10.59 -12.39
N VAL A 180 -13.64 9.33 -12.21
CA VAL A 180 -14.33 8.16 -12.79
C VAL A 180 -15.74 8.01 -12.22
N LEU A 181 -15.92 8.12 -10.90
CA LEU A 181 -17.23 8.04 -10.27
C LEU A 181 -18.17 9.14 -10.76
N ILE A 182 -17.69 10.40 -10.79
CA ILE A 182 -18.46 11.54 -11.29
C ILE A 182 -18.86 11.35 -12.76
N LYS A 183 -17.91 10.96 -13.62
CA LYS A 183 -18.18 10.70 -15.04
C LYS A 183 -19.27 9.65 -15.25
N ARG A 184 -19.39 8.68 -14.34
CA ARG A 184 -20.40 7.59 -14.39
C ARG A 184 -21.63 7.89 -13.54
N ASN A 185 -21.75 9.08 -12.97
CA ASN A 185 -22.82 9.48 -12.06
C ASN A 185 -22.98 8.53 -10.84
N LEU A 186 -21.85 8.01 -10.35
CA LEU A 186 -21.75 7.12 -9.20
C LEU A 186 -21.26 7.88 -7.96
N THR A 187 -21.60 7.37 -6.78
CA THR A 187 -21.10 7.87 -5.49
C THR A 187 -20.54 6.71 -4.66
N THR A 188 -19.70 7.03 -3.68
CA THR A 188 -19.17 6.05 -2.72
C THR A 188 -19.32 6.56 -1.29
N LYS A 189 -19.56 5.63 -0.36
CA LYS A 189 -19.53 5.91 1.08
C LYS A 189 -18.12 5.92 1.65
N LEU A 190 -17.14 5.39 0.90
CA LEU A 190 -15.74 5.39 1.29
C LEU A 190 -15.20 6.81 1.26
N LYS A 191 -14.76 7.32 2.41
CA LYS A 191 -14.02 8.58 2.47
C LYS A 191 -12.63 8.35 1.89
N LEU A 192 -12.29 9.08 0.83
CA LEU A 192 -11.00 8.95 0.13
C LEU A 192 -9.90 9.83 0.74
N GLU A 193 -10.26 10.80 1.57
CA GLU A 193 -9.30 11.55 2.37
C GLU A 193 -8.75 10.68 3.50
N LEU A 194 -7.43 10.70 3.68
CA LEU A 194 -6.75 9.91 4.69
C LEU A 194 -6.08 10.80 5.73
N THR A 195 -6.36 10.51 7.00
CA THR A 195 -5.58 11.00 8.13
C THR A 195 -4.74 9.85 8.64
N LEU A 196 -3.47 9.86 8.28
CA LEU A 196 -2.55 8.78 8.59
C LEU A 196 -1.86 9.03 9.95
N TYR A 197 -2.06 8.11 10.89
CA TYR A 197 -1.37 8.15 12.18
C TYR A 197 0.05 7.60 12.04
N GLN A 198 1.02 8.25 12.68
CA GLN A 198 2.43 7.89 12.63
C GLN A 198 2.97 7.73 14.04
N LEU A 199 3.75 6.68 14.26
CA LEU A 199 4.52 6.52 15.49
C LEU A 199 5.86 7.27 15.35
N SER A 200 6.37 7.75 16.48
CA SER A 200 7.73 8.28 16.56
C SER A 200 8.75 7.19 16.24
N SER A 201 9.97 7.58 15.89
CA SER A 201 11.05 6.61 15.72
C SER A 201 11.29 5.80 16.98
N SER A 202 11.56 4.51 16.79
CA SER A 202 11.87 3.62 17.91
C SER A 202 13.29 3.86 18.39
N THR A 203 13.49 3.79 19.70
CA THR A 203 14.79 3.94 20.34
C THR A 203 15.65 2.68 20.26
N ILE A 204 15.11 1.56 19.75
CA ILE A 204 15.88 0.31 19.62
C ILE A 204 16.91 0.38 18.48
N PHE A 205 16.71 1.29 17.52
CA PHE A 205 17.58 1.49 16.39
C PHE A 205 18.43 2.75 16.61
N LYS A 206 19.67 2.73 16.13
CA LYS A 206 20.51 3.93 15.99
C LYS A 206 20.42 4.49 14.58
N ILE A 207 20.54 5.80 14.43
CA ILE A 207 20.64 6.44 13.12
C ILE A 207 21.86 5.86 12.38
N GLY A 208 21.66 5.43 11.13
CA GLY A 208 22.71 4.85 10.29
C GLY A 208 23.00 3.37 10.54
N GLU A 209 22.33 2.71 11.49
CA GLU A 209 22.46 1.27 11.74
C GLU A 209 21.90 0.41 10.59
N ILE A 210 20.88 0.94 9.90
CA ILE A 210 20.31 0.34 8.70
C ILE A 210 20.59 1.29 7.54
N VAL A 211 21.42 0.84 6.60
CA VAL A 211 21.86 1.62 5.44
C VAL A 211 21.19 1.08 4.18
N PRO A 212 20.61 1.93 3.32
CA PRO A 212 20.11 1.50 2.01
C PRO A 212 21.28 1.08 1.10
N ILE A 213 21.22 -0.14 0.55
CA ILE A 213 22.36 -0.79 -0.13
C ILE A 213 22.50 -0.37 -1.60
N GLN A 214 21.42 -0.07 -2.33
CA GLN A 214 21.53 0.23 -3.76
C GLN A 214 20.43 1.15 -4.31
N LYS A 215 20.86 2.15 -5.09
CA LYS A 215 19.98 2.92 -5.98
C LYS A 215 19.83 2.19 -7.31
N ILE A 216 18.61 1.74 -7.63
CA ILE A 216 18.31 1.25 -8.98
C ILE A 216 17.97 2.48 -9.83
N LEU A 217 18.85 2.78 -10.79
CA LEU A 217 18.58 3.77 -11.84
C LEU A 217 17.83 3.09 -12.98
N GLN A 218 17.01 3.86 -13.71
CA GLN A 218 16.39 3.36 -14.93
C GLN A 218 17.49 3.03 -15.94
N ASP A 219 17.51 1.79 -16.40
CA ASP A 219 18.31 1.44 -17.58
C ASP A 219 17.70 2.11 -18.81
N GLN A 220 18.53 2.71 -19.67
CA GLN A 220 18.09 3.35 -20.91
C GLN A 220 17.39 2.37 -21.85
N GLU A 221 17.65 1.06 -21.70
CA GLU A 221 17.02 -0.01 -22.47
C GLU A 221 15.53 -0.20 -22.10
N TYR A 222 15.13 0.05 -20.84
CA TYR A 222 13.76 -0.14 -20.38
C TYR A 222 12.92 1.14 -20.55
N LYS A 223 12.44 1.36 -21.78
CA LYS A 223 11.47 2.41 -22.09
C LYS A 223 10.05 1.97 -21.70
N ILE A 224 9.45 2.64 -20.72
CA ILE A 224 8.04 2.43 -20.40
C ILE A 224 7.21 3.15 -21.46
N GLU A 225 6.60 2.39 -22.37
CA GLU A 225 5.71 2.97 -23.37
C GLU A 225 4.45 3.55 -22.72
N LYS A 226 4.07 4.74 -23.17
CA LYS A 226 2.82 5.37 -22.74
C LYS A 226 1.66 4.54 -23.30
N LEU A 227 0.90 3.91 -22.41
CA LEU A 227 -0.31 3.17 -22.80
C LEU A 227 -1.29 4.17 -23.44
N LYS A 228 -1.68 3.93 -24.70
CA LYS A 228 -2.66 4.73 -25.45
C LYS A 228 -4.09 4.47 -24.96
N LYS A 229 -4.41 4.70 -23.68
CA LYS A 229 -5.79 4.50 -23.21
C LYS A 229 -6.22 5.56 -22.19
N THR A 230 -7.20 6.34 -22.64
CA THR A 230 -7.98 7.38 -21.93
C THR A 230 -7.22 8.66 -21.54
N ASN A 231 -7.74 9.83 -21.95
CA ASN A 231 -7.24 11.14 -21.52
C ASN A 231 -7.63 11.47 -20.06
N LEU A 232 -8.44 10.64 -19.42
CA LEU A 232 -8.90 10.87 -18.05
C LEU A 232 -7.71 10.67 -17.11
N GLY A 233 -7.33 11.70 -16.37
CA GLY A 233 -6.22 11.63 -15.41
C GLY A 233 -4.83 11.79 -16.01
N GLU A 234 -4.69 12.01 -17.32
CA GLU A 234 -3.39 12.30 -17.95
C GLU A 234 -2.76 13.57 -17.34
N GLU A 235 -3.58 14.62 -17.17
CA GLU A 235 -3.21 15.82 -16.43
C GLU A 235 -2.71 15.51 -15.02
N LEU A 236 -3.44 14.69 -14.25
CA LEU A 236 -3.07 14.32 -12.88
C LEU A 236 -1.76 13.54 -12.83
N TYR A 237 -1.54 12.64 -13.80
CA TYR A 237 -0.32 11.86 -13.91
C TYR A 237 0.88 12.73 -14.28
N ASN A 238 0.70 13.62 -15.26
CA ASN A 238 1.72 14.58 -15.66
C ASN A 238 2.07 15.55 -14.54
N LEU A 239 1.09 16.00 -13.73
CA LEU A 239 1.34 16.83 -12.55
C LEU A 239 2.26 16.16 -11.52
N ILE A 240 2.27 14.82 -11.41
CA ILE A 240 3.23 14.11 -10.58
C ILE A 240 4.58 13.97 -11.30
N LEU A 241 4.58 13.67 -12.60
CA LEU A 241 5.82 13.56 -13.37
C LEU A 241 6.56 14.90 -13.55
N GLU A 242 5.86 16.02 -13.56
CA GLU A 242 6.41 17.37 -13.75
C GLU A 242 6.71 18.06 -12.43
N SER A 243 6.19 17.58 -11.30
CA SER A 243 6.53 18.20 -10.02
C SER A 243 8.01 18.04 -9.69
N ASN A 244 8.65 19.16 -9.34
CA ASN A 244 10.02 19.22 -8.83
C ASN A 244 10.15 18.63 -7.42
N GLU A 245 9.01 18.36 -6.77
CA GLU A 245 8.89 17.53 -5.58
C GLU A 245 9.17 16.07 -5.95
N SER A 246 10.36 15.78 -6.47
CA SER A 246 10.88 14.44 -6.29
C SER A 246 11.16 14.35 -4.79
N THR A 247 10.37 13.59 -4.06
CA THR A 247 10.98 12.98 -2.87
C THR A 247 12.11 12.15 -3.44
N ILE A 248 13.35 12.53 -3.13
CA ILE A 248 14.50 11.70 -3.39
C ILE A 248 14.24 10.47 -2.50
N GLY A 249 13.51 9.51 -3.06
CA GLY A 249 12.82 8.45 -2.34
C GLY A 249 13.76 7.34 -1.92
N MET A 250 14.94 7.67 -1.41
CA MET A 250 15.65 6.95 -0.36
C MET A 250 16.46 8.00 0.38
N ASN A 251 16.52 7.92 1.71
CA ASN A 251 17.48 8.72 2.48
C ASN A 251 18.89 8.27 2.07
N PHE A 252 19.43 8.87 1.02
CA PHE A 252 20.81 8.70 0.61
C PHE A 252 21.65 9.64 1.46
N LEU A 253 22.47 9.08 2.35
CA LEU A 253 23.63 9.82 2.84
C LEU A 253 24.67 9.79 1.72
N THR A 254 25.05 10.97 1.26
CA THR A 254 26.21 11.18 0.41
C THR A 254 27.51 11.00 1.20
N GLU A 255 28.47 10.36 0.55
CA GLU A 255 29.92 10.35 0.83
C GLU A 255 30.44 9.47 1.99
N GLU A 256 30.83 8.24 1.66
CA GLU A 256 32.19 7.66 1.83
C GLU A 256 32.12 6.12 1.81
N PHE A 257 31.98 5.52 0.62
CA PHE A 257 32.26 4.08 0.42
C PHE A 257 33.33 3.84 -0.65
N SER A 258 34.18 4.83 -0.91
CA SER A 258 35.37 4.71 -1.78
C SER A 258 36.65 4.30 -1.04
N LYS A 259 36.57 3.90 0.24
CA LYS A 259 37.76 3.56 1.06
C LYS A 259 37.79 2.14 1.64
N LEU A 260 36.86 1.25 1.30
CA LEU A 260 36.90 -0.16 1.74
C LEU A 260 37.05 -1.14 0.57
N SER A 261 37.97 -0.81 -0.33
CA SER A 261 38.61 -1.78 -1.23
C SER A 261 40.13 -1.65 -1.13
N LYS A 262 40.68 -2.17 -0.03
CA LYS A 262 42.03 -2.75 0.05
C LYS A 262 41.98 -3.95 0.97
#